data_AF-A0A8J2YNT7-F1
#
_entry.id   AF-A0A8J2YNT7-F1
#
_cell.length_a   1.000
_cell.length_b   1.000
_cell.length_c   1.000
_cell.angle_alpha   90.00
_cell.angle_beta   90.00
_cell.angle_gamma   90.00
#
_symmetry.space_group_name_H-M   'P 1'
#
loop_
_entity.id
_entity.type
_entity.pdbx_description
1 polymer ?
#
loop_
_entity_poly.entity_id
_entity_poly.type
_entity_poly.pdbx_seq_one_letter_code
_entity_poly.pdbx_strand_id
1 'polypeptide(L)'
;MIRMCGLSLLLIVVSILGLPVKAAPPPNADPALSPWFESLRQPGTGISCCSIADCRPADYRTTPNGYEVWIDNRWQPVPPEKVLQRADNPVGRAIVCWTKQVGIMCFVRAPET
;
A
#
# COMPACT_ATOMS: atom_id res chain seq x y z
N MET A 1 -6.67 -61.81 -22.50
CA MET A 1 -6.77 -61.32 -21.10
C MET A 1 -5.83 -60.12 -21.03
N ILE A 2 -6.27 -58.86 -20.98
CA ILE A 2 -6.82 -58.14 -19.82
C ILE A 2 -7.64 -56.92 -20.32
N ARG A 3 -8.82 -56.72 -19.74
CA ARG A 3 -9.67 -55.51 -19.85
C ARG A 3 -9.28 -54.54 -18.71
N MET A 4 -9.08 -53.26 -19.00
CA MET A 4 -9.06 -52.15 -18.02
C MET A 4 -9.61 -50.92 -18.77
N CYS A 5 -10.87 -50.48 -18.60
CA CYS A 5 -11.62 -49.99 -17.43
C CYS A 5 -11.38 -48.49 -17.16
N GLY A 6 -12.41 -47.68 -17.41
CA GLY A 6 -12.74 -46.46 -16.66
C GLY A 6 -11.95 -45.20 -16.97
N LEU A 7 -12.35 -44.46 -18.01
CA LEU A 7 -12.02 -43.03 -18.14
C LEU A 7 -12.91 -42.25 -17.16
N SER A 8 -12.54 -42.24 -15.87
CA SER A 8 -13.22 -41.45 -14.85
C SER A 8 -12.85 -39.97 -15.01
N LEU A 9 -13.79 -39.21 -15.57
CA LEU A 9 -13.75 -37.75 -15.68
C LEU A 9 -13.93 -37.14 -14.27
N LEU A 10 -12.84 -37.07 -13.49
CA LEU A 10 -12.83 -36.36 -12.22
C LEU A 10 -12.62 -34.87 -12.49
N LEU A 11 -13.71 -34.10 -12.53
CA LEU A 11 -13.70 -32.64 -12.42
C LEU A 11 -13.09 -32.28 -11.06
N ILE A 12 -11.79 -31.98 -11.04
CA ILE A 12 -11.11 -31.43 -9.87
C ILE A 12 -11.59 -29.98 -9.74
N VAL A 13 -12.63 -29.76 -8.92
CA VAL A 13 -13.00 -28.42 -8.45
C VAL A 13 -11.92 -27.99 -7.46
N VAL A 14 -10.86 -27.35 -7.96
CA VAL A 14 -9.87 -26.68 -7.12
C VAL A 14 -10.53 -25.44 -6.53
N SER A 15 -11.15 -25.60 -5.36
CA SER A 15 -11.59 -24.48 -4.53
C SER A 15 -10.33 -23.75 -4.03
N ILE A 16 -9.96 -22.68 -4.73
CA ILE A 16 -8.89 -21.77 -4.30
C ILE A 16 -9.39 -21.06 -3.05
N LEU A 17 -9.03 -21.59 -1.87
CA LEU A 17 -9.08 -20.82 -0.63
C LEU A 17 -8.05 -19.69 -0.77
N GLY A 18 -8.54 -18.50 -1.11
CA GLY A 18 -7.71 -17.31 -1.28
C GLY A 18 -7.08 -16.91 0.06
N LEU A 19 -5.84 -17.35 0.30
CA LEU A 19 -5.04 -16.84 1.40
C LEU A 19 -4.74 -15.36 1.13
N PRO A 20 -4.90 -14.48 2.13
CA PRO A 20 -4.47 -13.10 1.98
C PRO A 20 -2.95 -13.07 1.81
N VAL A 21 -2.48 -12.85 0.58
CA VAL A 21 -1.09 -12.50 0.30
C VAL A 21 -0.86 -11.11 0.86
N LYS A 22 -0.26 -11.02 2.05
CA LYS A 22 0.38 -9.78 2.49
C LYS A 22 1.66 -9.65 1.67
N ALA A 23 1.75 -8.58 0.89
CA ALA A 23 2.99 -8.25 0.19
C ALA A 23 4.10 -8.02 1.23
N ALA A 24 5.28 -8.56 0.97
CA ALA A 24 6.43 -8.39 1.83
C ALA A 24 6.90 -6.91 1.82
N PRO A 25 7.42 -6.39 2.95
CA PRO A 25 8.11 -5.10 2.96
C PRO A 25 9.26 -5.05 1.93
N PRO A 26 9.67 -3.85 1.49
CA PRO A 26 10.81 -3.72 0.58
C PRO A 26 12.11 -4.26 1.23
N PRO A 27 13.11 -4.67 0.43
CA PRO A 27 14.41 -5.06 0.96
C PRO A 27 15.01 -3.97 1.86
N ASN A 28 15.59 -4.38 2.99
CA ASN A 28 16.16 -3.48 4.01
C ASN A 28 15.16 -2.54 4.70
N ALA A 29 13.86 -2.85 4.66
CA ALA A 29 12.89 -2.17 5.53
C ALA A 29 13.23 -2.43 7.00
N ASP A 30 13.26 -1.38 7.81
CA ASP A 30 13.37 -1.49 9.26
C ASP A 30 12.07 -2.10 9.83
N PRO A 31 12.14 -3.30 10.44
CA PRO A 31 10.96 -3.94 11.02
C PRO A 31 10.30 -3.10 12.12
N ALA A 32 11.08 -2.26 12.84
CA ALA A 32 10.58 -1.42 13.93
C ALA A 32 9.54 -0.38 13.46
N LEU A 33 9.55 -0.03 12.17
CA LEU A 33 8.59 0.90 11.58
C LEU A 33 7.26 0.25 11.22
N SER A 34 7.20 -1.09 11.18
CA SER A 34 6.01 -1.82 10.72
C SER A 34 4.73 -1.46 11.47
N PRO A 35 4.71 -1.38 12.82
CA PRO A 35 3.50 -1.00 13.55
C PRO A 35 2.97 0.39 13.15
N TRP A 36 3.86 1.33 12.84
CA TRP A 36 3.45 2.66 12.41
C TRP A 36 2.79 2.62 11.02
N PHE A 37 3.40 1.93 10.05
CA PHE A 37 2.79 1.75 8.71
C PHE A 37 1.46 0.99 8.80
N GLU A 38 1.38 -0.06 9.62
CA GLU A 38 0.13 -0.82 9.84
C GLU A 38 -0.95 -0.04 10.59
N SER A 39 -0.61 1.10 11.21
CA SER A 39 -1.57 2.00 11.85
C SER A 39 -2.23 2.99 10.88
N LEU A 40 -1.70 3.16 9.67
CA LEU A 40 -2.20 4.17 8.73
C LEU A 40 -3.57 3.76 8.16
N ARG A 41 -4.52 4.69 8.22
CA ARG A 41 -5.92 4.48 7.80
C ARG A 41 -6.38 5.60 6.90
N GLN A 42 -7.05 5.30 5.79
CA GLN A 42 -7.62 6.32 4.92
C GLN A 42 -8.64 7.17 5.69
N PRO A 43 -8.57 8.51 5.59
CA PRO A 43 -9.57 9.39 6.17
C PRO A 43 -10.98 9.04 5.67
N GLY A 44 -11.98 9.15 6.55
CA GLY A 44 -13.40 8.92 6.24
C GLY A 44 -13.83 7.45 6.19
N THR A 45 -13.01 6.55 5.63
CA THR A 45 -13.37 5.11 5.50
C THR A 45 -12.80 4.24 6.61
N GLY A 46 -11.67 4.64 7.21
CA GLY A 46 -10.96 3.80 8.18
C GLY A 46 -10.38 2.52 7.56
N ILE A 47 -10.34 2.42 6.23
CA ILE A 47 -9.69 1.31 5.53
C ILE A 47 -8.17 1.49 5.64
N SER A 48 -7.40 0.41 5.70
CA SER A 48 -5.94 0.50 5.65
C SER A 48 -5.48 1.32 4.44
N CYS A 49 -4.46 2.15 4.60
CA CYS A 49 -3.92 2.95 3.50
C CYS A 49 -3.47 2.09 2.32
N CYS A 50 -2.89 0.91 2.60
CA CYS A 50 -2.81 -0.27 1.74
C CYS A 50 -2.08 -1.38 2.54
N SER A 51 -1.39 -2.31 1.88
CA SER A 51 -0.32 -3.08 2.53
C SER A 51 0.91 -2.19 2.73
N ILE A 52 1.78 -2.52 3.70
CA ILE A 52 3.05 -1.80 3.94
C ILE A 52 3.88 -1.70 2.64
N ALA A 53 3.74 -2.68 1.74
CA ALA A 53 4.47 -2.73 0.49
C ALA A 53 4.14 -1.60 -0.49
N ASP A 54 3.03 -0.89 -0.32
CA ASP A 54 2.60 0.17 -1.24
C ASP A 54 3.02 1.57 -0.77
N CYS A 55 3.57 1.68 0.44
CA CYS A 55 4.01 2.95 1.02
C CYS A 55 5.51 3.15 0.84
N ARG A 56 5.92 4.35 0.40
CA ARG A 56 7.32 4.70 0.16
C ARG A 56 7.63 6.12 0.65
N PRO A 57 8.86 6.38 1.13
CA PRO A 57 9.35 7.74 1.27
C PRO A 57 9.35 8.45 -0.09
N ALA A 58 8.87 9.68 -0.11
CA ALA A 58 8.81 10.49 -1.33
C ALA A 58 9.22 11.93 -1.04
N ASP A 59 9.73 12.60 -2.06
CA ASP A 59 9.90 14.04 -2.03
C ASP A 59 8.53 14.69 -2.20
N TYR A 60 8.29 15.77 -1.46
CA TYR A 60 7.05 16.51 -1.50
C TYR A 60 7.33 18.01 -1.53
N ARG A 61 6.38 18.78 -2.02
CA ARG A 61 6.38 20.24 -1.94
C ARG A 61 5.01 20.76 -1.52
N THR A 62 5.01 21.86 -0.80
CA THR A 62 3.79 22.62 -0.48
C THR A 62 3.56 23.64 -1.59
N THR A 63 2.32 23.73 -2.04
CA THR A 63 1.84 24.66 -3.06
C THR A 63 0.63 25.43 -2.50
N PRO A 64 0.17 26.51 -3.16
CA PRO A 64 -1.07 27.18 -2.76
C PRO A 64 -2.31 26.27 -2.78
N ASN A 65 -2.27 25.16 -3.53
CA ASN A 65 -3.38 24.22 -3.68
C ASN A 65 -3.26 22.98 -2.78
N GLY A 66 -2.26 22.94 -1.90
CA GLY A 66 -1.96 21.77 -1.06
C GLY A 66 -0.63 21.13 -1.42
N TYR A 67 -0.51 19.82 -1.25
CA TYR A 67 0.75 19.10 -1.42
C TYR A 67 0.86 18.48 -2.80
N GLU A 68 2.09 18.41 -3.30
CA GLU A 68 2.45 17.57 -4.42
C GLU A 68 3.58 16.63 -4.03
N VAL A 69 3.55 15.41 -4.57
CA VAL A 69 4.53 14.35 -4.32
C VAL A 69 5.20 13.92 -5.61
N TRP A 70 6.49 13.61 -5.56
CA TRP A 70 7.24 13.11 -6.71
C TRP A 70 7.03 11.60 -6.87
N ILE A 71 6.25 11.22 -7.88
CA ILE A 71 5.90 9.82 -8.17
C ILE A 71 5.98 9.60 -9.67
N ASP A 72 6.63 8.51 -10.11
CA ASP A 72 6.77 8.18 -11.54
C ASP A 72 7.33 9.35 -12.36
N ASN A 73 8.39 9.96 -11.86
CA ASN A 73 9.15 11.03 -12.52
C ASN A 73 8.33 12.31 -12.83
N ARG A 74 7.26 12.55 -12.07
CA ARG A 74 6.42 13.75 -12.15
C ARG A 74 5.89 14.17 -10.78
N TRP A 75 5.62 15.46 -10.64
CA TRP A 75 4.86 15.98 -9.50
C TRP A 75 3.38 15.63 -9.67
N GLN A 76 2.80 14.99 -8.66
CA GLN A 76 1.38 14.64 -8.64
C GLN A 76 0.69 15.34 -7.44
N PRO A 77 -0.47 15.99 -7.65
CA PRO A 77 -1.22 16.59 -6.57
C PRO A 77 -1.75 15.51 -5.63
N VAL A 78 -1.57 15.73 -4.33
CA VAL A 78 -2.16 14.91 -3.29
C VAL A 78 -3.60 15.37 -3.08
N PRO A 79 -4.62 14.52 -3.30
CA PRO A 79 -5.99 14.90 -3.00
C PRO A 79 -6.12 15.24 -1.49
N PRO A 80 -6.75 16.37 -1.11
CA PRO A 80 -6.81 16.82 0.29
C PRO A 80 -7.34 15.77 1.27
N GLU A 81 -8.30 14.97 0.84
CA GLU A 81 -8.91 13.88 1.60
C GLU A 81 -7.99 12.66 1.82
N LYS A 82 -6.83 12.63 1.16
CA LYS A 82 -5.80 11.60 1.34
C LYS A 82 -4.67 12.06 2.26
N VAL A 83 -4.69 13.32 2.70
CA VAL A 83 -3.71 13.86 3.65
C VAL A 83 -4.03 13.39 5.06
N LEU A 84 -3.08 12.69 5.66
CA LEU A 84 -3.13 12.26 7.05
C LEU A 84 -2.49 13.31 7.95
N GLN A 85 -3.27 13.86 8.87
CA GLN A 85 -2.78 14.78 9.89
C GLN A 85 -2.13 13.98 11.03
N ARG A 86 -0.86 13.59 10.81
CA ARG A 86 -0.05 12.79 11.74
C ARG A 86 1.23 13.54 12.09
N ALA A 87 1.53 13.70 13.38
CA ALA A 87 2.77 14.32 13.87
C ALA A 87 3.81 13.27 14.30
N ASP A 88 3.41 11.99 14.34
CA ASP A 88 4.19 10.86 14.84
C ASP A 88 4.92 10.11 13.72
N ASN A 89 5.20 10.74 12.58
CA ASN A 89 5.93 10.11 11.47
C ASN A 89 7.41 9.87 11.86
N PRO A 90 7.83 8.60 12.09
CA PRO A 90 9.17 8.30 12.57
C PRO A 90 10.23 8.25 11.46
N VAL A 91 9.82 8.33 10.18
CA VAL A 91 10.70 8.07 9.03
C VAL A 91 11.61 9.25 8.72
N GLY A 92 11.29 10.45 9.21
CA GLY A 92 12.03 11.68 8.90
C GLY A 92 11.83 12.20 7.46
N ARG A 93 11.01 11.52 6.66
CA ARG A 93 10.62 11.92 5.30
C ARG A 93 9.11 11.80 5.14
N ALA A 94 8.55 12.48 4.14
CA ALA A 94 7.16 12.27 3.78
C ALA A 94 6.95 10.85 3.25
N ILE A 95 5.79 10.28 3.58
CA ILE A 95 5.38 8.94 3.15
C ILE A 95 4.16 9.08 2.24
N VAL A 96 4.20 8.40 1.10
CA VAL A 96 3.04 8.24 0.22
C VAL A 96 2.75 6.77 -0.01
N CYS A 97 1.48 6.39 0.12
CA CYS A 97 0.98 5.07 -0.26
C CYS A 97 0.24 5.20 -1.59
N TRP A 98 0.74 4.53 -2.63
CA TRP A 98 0.27 4.73 -4.00
C TRP A 98 0.45 3.49 -4.87
N THR A 99 -0.47 3.28 -5.80
CA THR A 99 -0.32 2.32 -6.90
C THR A 99 -0.80 2.94 -8.21
N LYS A 100 -0.39 2.37 -9.36
CA LYS A 100 -0.86 2.81 -10.68
C LYS A 100 -2.37 2.67 -10.87
N GLN A 101 -2.96 1.67 -10.21
CA GLN A 101 -4.36 1.29 -10.35
C GLN A 101 -5.29 2.16 -9.50
N VAL A 102 -4.85 2.52 -8.28
CA VAL A 102 -5.69 3.23 -7.30
C VAL A 102 -5.35 4.73 -7.22
N GLY A 103 -4.11 5.10 -7.53
CA GLY A 103 -3.61 6.45 -7.27
C GLY A 103 -3.17 6.62 -5.82
N ILE A 104 -3.15 7.87 -5.35
CA ILE A 104 -2.70 8.21 -3.99
C ILE A 104 -3.78 7.79 -3.00
N MET A 105 -3.41 6.88 -2.09
CA MET A 105 -4.32 6.37 -1.06
C MET A 105 -4.14 7.10 0.26
N CYS A 106 -2.89 7.43 0.62
CA CYS A 106 -2.56 8.19 1.81
C CYS A 106 -1.26 8.98 1.61
N PHE A 107 -1.17 10.13 2.27
CA PHE A 107 0.02 10.96 2.34
C PHE A 107 0.23 11.45 3.77
N VAL A 108 1.43 11.26 4.30
CA VAL A 108 1.87 11.82 5.59
C VAL A 108 3.06 12.73 5.33
N ARG A 109 3.01 13.97 5.84
CA ARG A 109 4.11 14.93 5.72
C ARG A 109 5.35 14.47 6.49
N ALA A 110 6.51 15.02 6.15
CA ALA A 110 7.69 14.90 7.01
C ALA A 110 7.39 15.55 8.38
N PRO A 111 7.94 15.03 9.49
CA PRO A 111 7.78 15.66 10.79
C PRO A 111 8.30 17.10 10.76
N GLU A 112 7.56 18.02 11.39
CA GLU A 112 8.04 19.38 11.64
C GLU A 112 9.08 19.30 12.75
N THR A 113 10.26 19.87 12.49
CA THR A 113 11.39 19.94 13.43
C THR A 113 11.37 21.27 14.17
#